data_AF-A0A1G0KPM4-F1
#
_entry.id   AF-A0A1G0KPM4-F1
#
_cell.length_a   1.000
_cell.length_b   1.000
_cell.length_c   1.000
_cell.angle_alpha   90.00
_cell.angle_beta   90.00
_cell.angle_gamma   90.00
#
_symmetry.space_group_name_H-M   'P 1'
#
loop_
_entity.id
_entity.type
_entity.pdbx_description
1 polymer ?
#
loop_
_entity_poly.entity_id
_entity_poly.type
_entity_poly.pdbx_seq_one_letter_code
_entity_poly.pdbx_strand_id
1 'polypeptide(L)'
;MAAAAAREFAVEVTFDEPPARFAIDQEAEVAIRVGNAHGLIVPLSAVIRQKEQPGVLVARGGRVHFQPIEAGSSGKDKVLVRKGLTVGESIVHRAQAIKPGARVRPVEE
;
A
#
# COMPACT_ATOMS: atom_id res chain seq x y z
N MET A 1 26.67 9.53 19.93
CA MET A 1 26.14 10.76 19.30
C MET A 1 25.73 10.41 17.88
N ALA A 2 24.44 10.51 17.56
CA ALA A 2 23.92 10.24 16.22
C ALA A 2 24.23 11.44 15.30
N ALA A 3 24.84 11.18 14.14
CA ALA A 3 25.05 12.18 13.11
C ALA A 3 23.86 12.16 12.14
N ALA A 4 23.21 13.30 11.98
CA ALA A 4 22.12 13.50 11.05
C ALA A 4 22.66 13.76 9.64
N ALA A 5 22.36 12.86 8.68
CA ALA A 5 22.15 13.15 7.25
C ALA A 5 22.07 11.88 6.35
N ALA A 6 21.88 10.70 6.93
CA ALA A 6 21.18 9.56 6.31
C ALA A 6 20.65 8.73 7.48
N ARG A 7 19.40 8.27 7.45
CA ARG A 7 18.82 7.41 8.51
C ARG A 7 19.38 5.99 8.38
N GLU A 8 20.70 5.86 8.43
CA GLU A 8 21.36 4.56 8.46
C GLU A 8 21.18 3.99 9.87
N PHE A 9 20.56 2.81 9.94
CA PHE A 9 20.47 2.03 11.16
C PHE A 9 21.55 0.97 11.09
N ALA A 10 22.43 0.93 12.10
CA ALA A 10 23.37 -0.18 12.24
C ALA A 10 22.59 -1.44 12.63
N VAL A 11 22.75 -2.50 11.85
CA VAL A 11 22.16 -3.82 12.12
C VAL A 11 23.30 -4.84 12.14
N GLU A 12 23.43 -5.54 13.26
CA GLU A 12 24.36 -6.66 13.43
C GLU A 12 23.60 -7.97 13.22
N VAL A 13 24.13 -8.85 12.38
CA VAL A 13 23.53 -10.14 12.04
C VAL A 13 24.55 -11.22 12.34
N THR A 14 24.15 -12.21 13.14
CA THR A 14 24.99 -13.35 13.52
C THR A 14 24.25 -14.66 13.29
N PHE A 15 24.99 -15.74 13.06
CA PHE A 15 24.46 -17.08 13.15
C PHE A 15 24.44 -17.51 14.62
N ASP A 16 23.39 -18.24 15.04
CA ASP A 16 23.37 -18.89 16.36
C ASP A 16 24.40 -20.04 16.42
N GLU A 17 24.54 -20.77 15.31
CA GLU A 17 25.55 -21.80 15.10
C GLU A 17 26.23 -21.60 13.74
N PRO A 18 27.58 -21.54 13.67
CA PRO A 18 28.28 -21.41 12.40
C PRO A 18 27.98 -22.59 11.46
N PRO A 19 27.76 -22.35 10.15
CA PRO A 19 27.52 -23.42 9.21
C PRO A 19 28.73 -24.36 9.10
N ALA A 20 28.47 -25.66 8.93
CA ALA A 20 29.50 -26.71 8.94
C ALA A 20 30.62 -26.51 7.89
N ARG A 21 30.39 -25.70 6.87
CA ARG A 21 31.40 -25.27 5.89
C ARG A 21 31.32 -23.75 5.74
N PHE A 22 32.16 -23.06 6.48
CA PHE A 22 32.34 -21.61 6.41
C PHE A 22 33.75 -21.33 5.88
N ALA A 23 33.87 -20.51 4.84
CA ALA A 23 35.14 -20.13 4.24
C ALA A 23 35.32 -18.61 4.31
N ILE A 24 36.57 -18.19 4.38
CA ILE A 24 36.95 -16.77 4.21
C ILE A 24 36.51 -16.33 2.80
N ASP A 25 36.10 -15.07 2.67
CA ASP A 25 35.62 -14.44 1.43
C ASP A 25 34.26 -14.94 0.91
N GLN A 26 33.42 -15.52 1.76
CA GLN A 26 32.02 -15.82 1.40
C GLN A 26 31.10 -14.61 1.54
N GLU A 27 30.16 -14.48 0.61
CA GLU A 27 29.07 -13.49 0.65
C GLU A 27 27.81 -14.09 1.28
N ALA A 28 27.03 -13.24 1.94
CA ALA A 28 25.72 -13.60 2.48
C ALA A 28 24.66 -12.60 2.01
N GLU A 29 23.50 -13.12 1.58
CA GLU A 29 22.33 -12.30 1.28
C GLU A 29 21.43 -12.25 2.51
N VAL A 30 21.16 -11.05 3.02
CA VAL A 30 20.31 -10.84 4.21
C VAL A 30 19.04 -10.10 3.80
N ALA A 31 17.89 -10.76 3.98
CA ALA A 31 16.59 -10.15 3.77
C ALA A 31 15.92 -9.81 5.11
N ILE A 32 15.85 -8.52 5.46
CA ILE A 32 15.18 -8.05 6.68
C ILE A 32 13.76 -7.60 6.34
N ARG A 33 12.75 -8.30 6.87
CA ARG A 33 11.34 -7.86 6.75
C ARG A 33 11.02 -6.91 7.91
N VAL A 34 10.75 -5.65 7.61
CA VAL A 34 10.41 -4.62 8.61
C VAL A 34 8.95 -4.19 8.50
N GLY A 35 8.23 -4.29 9.61
CA GLY A 35 6.84 -3.85 9.74
C GLY A 35 5.83 -4.71 8.95
N ASN A 36 4.68 -4.98 9.55
CA ASN A 36 3.53 -5.54 8.84
C ASN A 36 2.43 -4.49 8.81
N ALA A 37 1.86 -4.26 7.63
CA ALA A 37 0.71 -3.37 7.47
C ALA A 37 -0.44 -4.16 6.86
N HIS A 38 -1.57 -4.20 7.57
CA HIS A 38 -2.77 -4.90 7.16
C HIS A 38 -3.77 -3.90 6.54
N GLY A 39 -4.52 -4.36 5.55
CA GLY A 39 -5.49 -3.54 4.84
C GLY A 39 -5.84 -4.09 3.46
N LEU A 40 -6.71 -3.38 2.75
CA LEU A 40 -7.09 -3.71 1.38
C LEU A 40 -6.09 -3.10 0.40
N ILE A 41 -5.70 -3.86 -0.61
CA ILE A 41 -4.85 -3.37 -1.69
C ILE A 41 -5.76 -2.88 -2.81
N VAL A 42 -5.66 -1.60 -3.18
CA VAL A 42 -6.40 -1.02 -4.30
C VAL A 42 -5.43 -0.42 -5.33
N PRO A 43 -5.82 -0.33 -6.61
CA PRO A 43 -5.05 0.39 -7.63
C PRO A 43 -4.90 1.87 -7.24
N LEU A 44 -3.70 2.43 -7.43
CA LEU A 44 -3.43 3.85 -7.18
C LEU A 44 -4.34 4.76 -8.03
N SER A 45 -4.71 4.33 -9.24
CA SER A 45 -5.63 5.03 -10.14
C SER A 45 -7.07 5.15 -9.62
N ALA A 46 -7.45 4.35 -8.62
CA ALA A 46 -8.75 4.40 -7.98
C ALA A 46 -8.82 5.42 -6.82
N VAL A 47 -7.67 5.92 -6.37
CA VAL A 47 -7.56 6.89 -5.28
C VAL A 47 -7.64 8.30 -5.84
N ILE A 48 -8.52 9.12 -5.28
CA ILE A 48 -8.66 10.55 -5.59
C ILE A 48 -8.57 11.38 -4.31
N ARG A 49 -8.31 12.67 -4.45
CA ARG A 49 -8.40 13.64 -3.36
C ARG A 49 -9.62 14.51 -3.54
N GLN A 50 -10.40 14.68 -2.48
CA GLN A 50 -11.49 15.65 -2.43
C GLN A 50 -11.29 16.52 -1.18
N LYS A 51 -11.16 17.84 -1.37
CA LYS A 51 -10.93 18.80 -0.27
C LYS A 51 -9.78 18.36 0.65
N GLU A 52 -8.63 18.01 0.07
CA GLU A 52 -7.42 17.49 0.74
C GLU A 52 -7.53 16.10 1.39
N GLN A 53 -8.71 15.47 1.42
CA GLN A 53 -8.88 14.13 1.98
C GLN A 53 -8.73 13.05 0.89
N PRO A 54 -7.90 12.01 1.08
CA PRO A 54 -7.85 10.86 0.17
C PRO A 54 -9.12 10.02 0.30
N GLY A 55 -9.62 9.55 -0.83
CA GLY A 55 -10.84 8.74 -0.92
C GLY A 55 -10.87 7.90 -2.19
N VAL A 56 -11.84 7.00 -2.25
CA VAL A 56 -12.18 6.22 -3.44
C VAL A 56 -13.63 6.49 -3.83
N LEU A 57 -13.96 6.25 -5.09
CA LEU A 57 -15.34 6.27 -5.56
C LEU A 57 -15.93 4.86 -5.47
N VAL A 58 -16.90 4.66 -4.59
CA VAL A 58 -17.60 3.38 -4.41
C VAL A 58 -18.91 3.41 -5.19
N ALA A 59 -19.17 2.38 -5.97
CA ALA A 59 -20.44 2.21 -6.67
C ALA A 59 -21.48 1.59 -5.72
N ARG A 60 -22.52 2.34 -5.37
CA ARG A 60 -23.67 1.86 -4.58
C ARG A 60 -24.97 2.30 -5.27
N GLY A 61 -25.90 1.38 -5.51
CA GLY A 61 -27.18 1.71 -6.15
C GLY A 61 -27.06 2.36 -7.55
N GLY A 62 -26.05 1.96 -8.35
CA GLY A 62 -25.84 2.49 -9.71
C GLY A 62 -25.26 3.92 -9.78
N ARG A 63 -24.81 4.47 -8.65
CA ARG A 63 -24.14 5.77 -8.57
C ARG A 63 -22.82 5.66 -7.83
N VAL A 64 -21.90 6.58 -8.12
CA VAL A 64 -20.64 6.68 -7.38
C VAL A 64 -20.76 7.62 -6.20
N HIS A 65 -20.24 7.18 -5.07
CA HIS A 65 -20.15 7.94 -3.84
C HIS A 65 -18.69 8.09 -3.45
N PHE A 66 -18.30 9.30 -3.06
CA PHE A 66 -16.99 9.51 -2.47
C PHE A 66 -16.96 8.89 -1.08
N GLN A 67 -16.02 7.97 -0.86
CA GLN A 67 -15.79 7.31 0.40
C GLN A 67 -14.37 7.70 0.87
N PRO A 68 -14.23 8.44 1.98
CA PRO A 68 -12.92 8.76 2.53
C PRO A 68 -12.22 7.48 3.02
N ILE A 69 -10.91 7.40 2.82
CA ILE A 69 -10.09 6.26 3.21
C ILE A 69 -8.89 6.69 4.05
N GLU A 70 -8.41 5.78 4.90
CA GLU A 70 -7.10 5.91 5.54
C GLU A 70 -6.07 5.18 4.67
N ALA A 71 -5.35 5.92 3.82
CA ALA A 71 -4.30 5.36 2.96
C ALA A 71 -3.02 5.10 3.78
N GLY A 72 -2.43 3.91 3.57
CA GLY A 72 -1.16 3.48 4.12
C GLY A 72 -0.03 3.62 3.09
N SER A 73 0.88 2.64 3.09
CA SER A 73 1.98 2.60 2.13
C SER A 73 1.46 2.50 0.68
N SER A 74 2.15 3.18 -0.23
CA SER A 74 1.93 3.07 -1.67
C SER A 74 3.13 2.41 -2.32
N GLY A 75 2.84 1.52 -3.27
CA GLY A 75 3.82 0.95 -4.19
C GLY A 75 3.73 1.60 -5.56
N LYS A 76 4.26 0.92 -6.59
CA LYS A 76 4.33 1.45 -7.96
C LYS A 76 2.95 1.75 -8.58
N ASP A 77 1.97 0.89 -8.36
CA ASP A 77 0.64 0.94 -8.97
C ASP A 77 -0.50 0.66 -7.97
N LYS A 78 -0.16 0.45 -6.70
CA LYS A 78 -1.06 -0.02 -5.65
C LYS A 78 -0.92 0.80 -4.39
N VAL A 79 -2.00 0.92 -3.64
CA VAL A 79 -2.07 1.59 -2.34
C VAL A 79 -2.71 0.66 -1.34
N LEU A 80 -2.11 0.59 -0.15
CA LEU A 80 -2.73 -0.06 1.00
C LEU A 80 -3.79 0.87 1.60
N VAL A 81 -5.00 0.36 1.79
CA VAL A 81 -6.10 1.04 2.48
C VAL A 81 -6.29 0.39 3.84
N ARG A 82 -5.99 1.14 4.91
CA ARG A 82 -6.07 0.66 6.29
C ARG A 82 -7.50 0.67 6.82
N LYS A 83 -8.30 1.67 6.43
CA LYS A 83 -9.69 1.86 6.85
C LYS A 83 -10.51 2.59 5.79
N GLY A 84 -11.83 2.49 5.91
CA GLY A 84 -12.79 3.24 5.09
C GLY A 84 -13.27 2.48 3.84
N LEU A 85 -12.85 1.23 3.65
CA LEU A 85 -13.31 0.36 2.59
C LEU A 85 -13.48 -1.07 3.13
N THR A 86 -14.51 -1.77 2.65
CA THR A 86 -14.84 -3.14 3.04
C THR A 86 -14.66 -4.10 1.86
N VAL A 87 -14.32 -5.36 2.14
CA VAL A 87 -14.29 -6.43 1.13
C VAL A 87 -15.68 -6.57 0.49
N GLY A 88 -15.72 -6.69 -0.83
CA GLY A 88 -16.95 -6.83 -1.61
C GLY A 88 -17.52 -5.52 -2.17
N GLU A 89 -16.95 -4.37 -1.82
CA GLU A 89 -17.37 -3.10 -2.40
C GLU A 89 -16.74 -2.87 -3.78
N SER A 90 -17.58 -2.55 -4.78
CA SER A 90 -17.11 -2.17 -6.11
C SER A 90 -16.59 -0.74 -6.13
N ILE A 91 -15.32 -0.57 -6.51
CA ILE A 91 -14.67 0.74 -6.65
C ILE A 91 -14.42 1.10 -8.11
N VAL A 92 -14.32 2.39 -8.41
CA VAL A 92 -13.97 2.88 -9.75
C VAL A 92 -12.46 2.79 -9.97
N HIS A 93 -12.03 1.98 -10.94
CA HIS A 93 -10.60 1.74 -11.22
C HIS A 93 -9.82 2.98 -11.70
N ARG A 94 -10.45 3.87 -12.48
CA ARG A 94 -9.87 5.13 -12.99
C ARG A 94 -10.68 6.32 -12.49
N ALA A 95 -10.59 6.57 -11.18
CA ALA A 95 -11.48 7.51 -10.49
C ALA A 95 -11.26 8.98 -10.89
N GLN A 96 -10.06 9.37 -11.34
CA GLN A 96 -9.78 10.75 -11.75
C GLN A 96 -10.64 11.23 -12.94
N ALA A 97 -11.11 10.31 -13.79
CA ALA A 97 -11.95 10.64 -14.93
C ALA A 97 -13.44 10.82 -14.58
N ILE A 98 -13.83 10.49 -13.34
CA ILE A 98 -15.25 10.40 -12.94
C ILE A 98 -15.57 11.45 -11.88
N LYS A 99 -16.58 12.28 -12.16
CA LYS A 99 -17.12 13.20 -11.17
C LYS A 99 -17.93 12.43 -10.11
N PRO A 100 -17.80 12.76 -8.81
CA PRO A 100 -18.67 12.22 -7.77
C PRO A 100 -20.16 12.41 -8.12
N GLY A 101 -20.99 11.38 -7.88
CA GLY A 101 -22.41 11.37 -8.24
C GLY A 101 -22.74 10.94 -9.67
N ALA A 102 -21.74 10.64 -10.50
CA ALA A 102 -21.98 10.08 -11.84
C ALA A 102 -22.73 8.73 -11.77
N ARG A 103 -23.61 8.49 -12.76
CA ARG A 103 -24.20 7.16 -12.97
C ARG A 103 -23.13 6.23 -13.53
N VAL A 104 -23.03 5.04 -12.95
CA VAL A 104 -22.08 4.01 -13.36
C VAL A 104 -22.76 2.66 -13.47
N ARG A 105 -22.23 1.80 -14.33
CA ARG A 105 -22.56 0.38 -14.36
C ARG A 105 -21.28 -0.38 -14.01
N PRO A 106 -21.36 -1.38 -13.11
CA PRO A 106 -20.23 -2.27 -12.88
C PRO A 106 -19.90 -2.98 -14.19
N VAL A 107 -18.61 -3.06 -14.47
CA VAL A 107 -18.07 -3.89 -15.55
C VAL A 107 -17.25 -4.95 -14.80
N GLU A 108 -17.68 -6.20 -14.87
CA GLU A 108 -16.86 -7.31 -14.39
C GLU A 108 -15.79 -7.54 -15.46
N GLU A 109 -14.53 -7.59 -15.02
CA GLU A 109 -13.38 -7.95 -15.86
C GLU A 109 -12.96 -9.39 -15.53
#